data_AF-A0A9P1FWT7-F1
#
_entry.id   AF-A0A9P1FWT7-F1
#
_cell.length_a   1.000
_cell.length_b   1.000
_cell.length_c   1.000
_cell.angle_alpha   90.00
_cell.angle_beta   90.00
_cell.angle_gamma   90.00
#
_symmetry.space_group_name_H-M   'P 1'
#
loop_
_entity.id
_entity.type
_entity.pdbx_description
1 polymer ?
#
loop_
_entity_poly.entity_id
_entity_poly.type
_entity_poly.pdbx_seq_one_letter_code
_entity_poly.pdbx_strand_id
1 'polypeptide(L)'
;VFLTVKISLEDPLLSGFHRRGRRKLKEIEEGIPDCHVKFEKANACLMVSGSLEAIEMVRFRVECMTGPRKRLSVATWAEMMRTRMSQDQGAIVAEIQRLTGCRLHIERGSAEVRLFGPDDSVAQADQMLDRFEAMCSETDLNVPITFLPNVNMEVLGRVAQDLCVSCQMTQDRMILIMGFEAAVTLAKPIMERYILEGGNHAPDSRIAQLVEEAVQMICAESGQTNLGDLDYEEAAELVEKWGQL
;
A
#
# COMPACT_ATOMS: atom_id res chain seq x y z
N VAL A 1 0.09 -35.35 26.57
CA VAL A 1 -0.92 -36.13 25.82
C VAL A 1 -0.85 -35.69 24.38
N PHE A 2 -0.72 -36.63 23.44
CA PHE A 2 -0.69 -36.32 22.02
C PHE A 2 -2.12 -36.40 21.49
N LEU A 3 -2.63 -35.30 20.93
CA LEU A 3 -4.00 -35.20 20.42
C LEU A 3 -3.97 -34.99 18.92
N THR A 4 -5.06 -35.35 18.25
CA THR A 4 -5.27 -35.03 16.83
C THR A 4 -6.58 -34.29 16.68
N VAL A 5 -6.54 -33.09 16.09
CA VAL A 5 -7.73 -32.26 15.85
C VAL A 5 -7.90 -31.92 14.38
N LYS A 6 -9.14 -31.61 14.00
CA LYS A 6 -9.50 -31.06 12.68
C LYS A 6 -9.69 -29.55 12.80
N ILE A 7 -9.04 -28.81 11.91
CA ILE A 7 -9.23 -27.36 11.74
C ILE A 7 -9.80 -27.13 10.35
N SER A 8 -11.08 -26.77 10.27
CA SER A 8 -11.73 -26.42 9.00
C SER A 8 -11.09 -25.18 8.41
N LEU A 9 -10.85 -25.19 7.09
CA LEU A 9 -10.30 -24.05 6.37
C LEU A 9 -11.39 -23.37 5.55
N GLU A 10 -11.37 -22.04 5.52
CA GLU A 10 -12.23 -21.27 4.63
C GLU A 10 -11.75 -21.35 3.18
N ASP A 11 -12.65 -21.10 2.22
CA ASP A 11 -12.38 -21.15 0.77
C ASP A 11 -11.12 -20.38 0.32
N PRO A 12 -10.83 -19.17 0.83
CA PRO A 12 -9.60 -18.46 0.47
C PRO A 12 -8.34 -19.23 0.87
N LEU A 13 -8.34 -19.86 2.05
CA LEU A 13 -7.21 -20.68 2.50
C LEU A 13 -7.10 -21.97 1.69
N LEU A 14 -8.22 -22.63 1.40
CA LEU A 14 -8.25 -23.86 0.60
C LEU A 14 -7.56 -23.69 -0.73
N SER A 15 -7.88 -22.61 -1.46
CA SER A 15 -7.24 -22.31 -2.74
C SER A 15 -5.72 -22.17 -2.62
N GLY A 16 -5.25 -21.55 -1.53
CA GLY A 16 -3.84 -21.39 -1.20
C GLY A 16 -3.15 -22.71 -0.85
N PHE A 17 -3.79 -23.56 -0.07
CA PHE A 17 -3.28 -24.89 0.28
C PHE A 17 -3.34 -25.88 -0.90
N HIS A 18 -4.25 -25.72 -1.86
CA HIS A 18 -4.27 -26.54 -3.08
C HIS A 18 -3.04 -26.27 -3.96
N ARG A 19 -2.65 -25.00 -4.13
CA ARG A 19 -1.55 -24.63 -5.02
C ARG A 19 -0.17 -24.75 -4.38
N ARG A 20 -0.04 -24.39 -3.10
CA ARG A 20 1.24 -24.33 -2.38
C ARG A 20 1.20 -25.01 -1.01
N GLY A 21 0.30 -25.97 -0.82
CA GLY A 21 0.04 -26.60 0.48
C GLY A 21 1.26 -27.17 1.13
N ARG A 22 2.07 -27.97 0.41
CA ARG A 22 3.28 -28.60 0.99
C ARG A 22 4.23 -27.58 1.62
N ARG A 23 4.47 -26.45 0.94
CA ARG A 23 5.33 -25.39 1.46
C ARG A 23 4.71 -24.72 2.69
N LYS A 24 3.43 -24.36 2.63
CA LYS A 24 2.72 -23.74 3.76
C LYS A 24 2.65 -24.64 4.99
N LEU A 25 2.39 -25.94 4.79
CA LEU A 25 2.37 -26.93 5.86
C LEU A 25 3.76 -27.04 6.50
N LYS A 26 4.82 -27.13 5.69
CA LYS A 26 6.19 -27.16 6.17
C LYS A 26 6.55 -25.89 6.96
N GLU A 27 6.16 -24.72 6.47
CA GLU A 27 6.36 -23.44 7.17
C GLU A 27 5.63 -23.40 8.55
N ILE A 28 4.49 -24.07 8.68
CA ILE A 28 3.78 -24.19 9.96
C ILE A 28 4.49 -25.19 10.88
N GLU A 29 4.86 -26.37 10.36
CA GLU A 29 5.55 -27.42 11.13
C GLU A 29 6.94 -26.98 11.62
N GLU A 30 7.71 -26.26 10.80
CA GLU A 30 9.04 -25.74 11.17
C GLU A 30 8.98 -24.68 12.27
N GLY A 31 7.85 -23.97 12.40
CA GLY A 31 7.66 -22.94 13.41
C GLY A 31 7.10 -23.42 14.74
N ILE A 32 6.63 -24.67 14.83
CA ILE A 32 5.90 -25.20 15.99
C ILE A 32 6.48 -26.57 16.37
N PRO A 33 7.25 -26.65 17.47
CA PRO A 33 7.82 -27.91 17.95
C PRO A 33 6.76 -28.99 18.20
N ASP A 34 7.14 -30.25 17.97
CA ASP A 34 6.33 -31.44 18.26
C ASP A 34 4.92 -31.44 17.62
N CYS A 35 4.80 -30.83 16.45
CA CYS A 35 3.57 -30.75 15.68
C CYS A 35 3.70 -31.45 14.32
N HIS A 36 2.66 -32.16 13.91
CA HIS A 36 2.49 -32.65 12.54
C HIS A 36 1.20 -32.09 11.93
N VAL A 37 1.28 -31.51 10.74
CA VAL A 37 0.16 -30.87 10.05
C VAL A 37 -0.03 -31.50 8.68
N LYS A 38 -1.21 -32.10 8.46
CA LYS A 38 -1.59 -32.70 7.19
C LYS A 38 -2.82 -32.02 6.62
N PHE A 39 -2.76 -31.60 5.36
CA PHE A 39 -3.93 -31.09 4.65
C PHE A 39 -4.79 -32.24 4.11
N GLU A 40 -6.05 -32.31 4.55
CA GLU A 40 -7.04 -33.28 4.09
C GLU A 40 -8.00 -32.63 3.09
N LYS A 41 -7.67 -32.76 1.80
CA LYS A 41 -8.41 -32.14 0.69
C LYS A 41 -9.89 -32.51 0.66
N ALA A 42 -10.23 -33.76 0.94
CA ALA A 42 -11.62 -34.25 0.86
C ALA A 42 -12.54 -33.55 1.86
N ASN A 43 -12.01 -33.15 3.01
CA ASN A 43 -12.76 -32.53 4.10
C ASN A 43 -12.46 -31.04 4.25
N ALA A 44 -11.68 -30.45 3.34
CA ALA A 44 -11.32 -29.04 3.38
C ALA A 44 -10.73 -28.60 4.74
N CYS A 45 -9.91 -29.43 5.37
CA CYS A 45 -9.40 -29.18 6.72
C CYS A 45 -7.91 -29.53 6.88
N LEU A 46 -7.31 -28.99 7.94
CA LEU A 46 -6.00 -29.42 8.45
C LEU A 46 -6.21 -30.42 9.57
N MET A 47 -5.56 -31.57 9.44
CA MET A 47 -5.36 -32.54 10.50
C MET A 47 -4.08 -32.15 11.24
N VAL A 48 -4.22 -31.76 12.50
CA VAL A 48 -3.09 -31.34 13.35
C VAL A 48 -2.92 -32.35 14.47
N SER A 49 -1.72 -32.90 14.62
CA SER A 49 -1.37 -33.84 15.67
C SER A 49 -0.21 -33.28 16.50
N GLY A 50 -0.37 -33.18 17.82
CA GLY A 50 0.63 -32.53 18.69
C GLY A 50 0.22 -32.44 20.16
N SER A 51 0.99 -31.65 20.92
CA SER A 51 0.56 -31.18 22.24
C SER A 51 -0.62 -30.21 22.11
N LEU A 52 -1.34 -29.95 23.20
CA LEU A 52 -2.43 -28.96 23.21
C LEU A 52 -1.91 -27.56 22.82
N GLU A 53 -0.77 -27.17 23.36
CA GLU A 53 -0.11 -25.90 23.05
C GLU A 53 0.24 -25.78 21.55
N ALA A 54 0.83 -26.83 20.96
CA ALA A 54 1.14 -26.85 19.54
C ALA A 54 -0.13 -26.73 18.66
N ILE A 55 -1.22 -27.39 19.04
CA ILE A 55 -2.50 -27.30 18.35
C ILE A 55 -3.04 -25.86 18.39
N GLU A 56 -3.01 -25.21 19.55
CA GLU A 56 -3.45 -23.82 19.67
C GLU A 56 -2.56 -22.86 18.87
N MET A 57 -1.26 -23.09 18.84
CA MET A 57 -0.35 -22.34 17.97
C MET A 57 -0.66 -22.52 16.48
N VAL A 58 -1.04 -23.73 16.04
CA VAL A 58 -1.47 -23.95 14.65
C VAL A 58 -2.80 -23.25 14.37
N ARG A 59 -3.78 -23.31 15.28
CA ARG A 59 -5.05 -22.58 15.15
C ARG A 59 -4.79 -21.09 14.96
N PHE A 60 -4.02 -20.50 15.88
CA PHE A 60 -3.61 -19.11 15.81
C PHE A 60 -2.87 -18.78 14.51
N ARG A 61 -1.98 -19.67 14.04
CA ARG A 61 -1.24 -19.45 12.79
C ARG A 61 -2.15 -19.50 11.58
N VAL A 62 -3.14 -20.39 11.56
CA VAL A 62 -4.14 -20.52 10.49
C VAL A 62 -5.06 -19.30 10.48
N GLU A 63 -5.49 -18.84 11.64
CA GLU A 63 -6.29 -17.62 11.80
C GLU A 63 -5.52 -16.38 11.32
N CYS A 64 -4.23 -16.28 11.66
CA CYS A 64 -3.31 -15.29 11.10
C CYS A 64 -3.16 -15.37 9.57
N MET A 65 -3.59 -16.45 8.90
CA MET A 65 -3.56 -16.58 7.44
C MET A 65 -4.86 -16.12 6.77
N THR A 66 -5.91 -15.86 7.55
CA THR A 66 -7.20 -15.28 7.14
C THR A 66 -7.29 -13.87 7.66
N GLY A 67 -6.76 -12.94 6.87
CA GLY A 67 -6.80 -11.53 7.20
C GLY A 67 -8.06 -10.81 6.72
N PRO A 68 -8.61 -9.84 7.47
CA PRO A 68 -9.63 -8.94 6.92
C PRO A 68 -9.08 -8.16 5.73
N ARG A 69 -9.99 -7.73 4.85
CA ARG A 69 -9.68 -6.84 3.74
C ARG A 69 -10.10 -5.43 4.09
N LYS A 70 -9.16 -4.49 3.97
CA LYS A 70 -9.43 -3.06 4.04
C LYS A 70 -9.52 -2.51 2.63
N ARG A 71 -10.59 -1.78 2.32
CA ARG A 71 -10.69 -0.99 1.09
C ARG A 71 -9.93 0.32 1.30
N LEU A 72 -9.27 0.78 0.25
CA LEU A 72 -8.52 2.03 0.24
C LEU A 72 -9.06 2.94 -0.85
N SER A 73 -8.84 4.24 -0.71
CA SER A 73 -8.98 5.17 -1.83
C SER A 73 -8.03 4.80 -2.99
N VAL A 74 -8.37 5.27 -4.19
CA VAL A 74 -7.55 5.04 -5.38
C VAL A 74 -6.19 5.73 -5.21
N ALA A 75 -6.17 6.95 -4.66
CA ALA A 75 -4.94 7.68 -4.34
C ALA A 75 -3.99 6.89 -3.43
N THR A 76 -4.50 6.41 -2.30
CA THR A 76 -3.73 5.62 -1.32
C THR A 76 -3.21 4.34 -1.96
N TRP A 77 -4.05 3.62 -2.70
CA TRP A 77 -3.63 2.40 -3.37
C TRP A 77 -2.56 2.65 -4.43
N ALA A 78 -2.70 3.71 -5.23
CA ALA A 78 -1.70 4.10 -6.23
C ALA A 78 -0.34 4.39 -5.56
N GLU A 79 -0.35 5.10 -4.44
CA GLU A 79 0.85 5.43 -3.69
C GLU A 79 1.52 4.20 -3.06
N MET A 80 0.73 3.28 -2.49
CA MET A 80 1.26 1.98 -2.03
C MET A 80 1.87 1.18 -3.18
N MET A 81 1.22 1.18 -4.34
CA MET A 81 1.69 0.44 -5.51
C MET A 81 2.98 1.03 -6.10
N ARG A 82 3.14 2.36 -6.03
CA ARG A 82 4.34 3.10 -6.44
C ARG A 82 5.53 2.77 -5.55
N THR A 83 5.34 2.78 -4.23
CA THR A 83 6.43 2.64 -3.24
C THR A 83 6.74 1.18 -2.85
N ARG A 84 5.90 0.20 -3.21
CA ARG A 84 6.05 -1.20 -2.75
C ARG A 84 7.38 -1.89 -3.11
N MET A 85 8.08 -1.43 -4.15
CA MET A 85 9.35 -2.03 -4.61
C MET A 85 10.56 -1.26 -4.11
N SER A 86 10.36 -0.12 -3.46
CA SER A 86 11.45 0.67 -2.89
C SER A 86 12.14 -0.16 -1.82
N GLN A 87 13.45 -0.35 -1.98
CA GLN A 87 14.26 -1.11 -1.03
C GLN A 87 14.61 -0.30 0.23
N ASP A 88 14.35 1.01 0.17
CA ASP A 88 14.64 1.94 1.25
C ASP A 88 13.57 1.88 2.35
N GLN A 89 13.93 2.38 3.54
CA GLN A 89 13.08 2.48 4.73
C GLN A 89 11.82 3.38 4.53
N GLY A 90 11.58 3.90 3.32
CA GLY A 90 10.43 4.73 2.98
C GLY A 90 9.24 4.00 2.35
N ALA A 91 9.30 2.69 2.12
CA ALA A 91 8.13 1.96 1.62
C ALA A 91 7.07 1.86 2.73
N ILE A 92 5.94 2.57 2.57
CA ILE A 92 4.86 2.64 3.57
C ILE A 92 4.40 1.27 4.07
N VAL A 93 4.35 0.27 3.17
CA VAL A 93 4.00 -1.11 3.51
C VAL A 93 5.01 -1.71 4.48
N ALA A 94 6.32 -1.56 4.19
CA ALA A 94 7.36 -2.10 5.04
C ALA A 94 7.31 -1.44 6.43
N GLU A 95 7.05 -0.13 6.46
CA GLU A 95 6.98 0.63 7.70
C GLU A 95 5.77 0.24 8.57
N ILE A 96 4.56 0.14 7.98
CA ILE A 96 3.38 -0.34 8.71
C ILE A 96 3.61 -1.75 9.24
N GLN A 97 4.18 -2.66 8.43
CA GLN A 97 4.46 -4.01 8.89
C GLN A 97 5.48 -4.06 10.03
N ARG A 98 6.51 -3.20 9.97
CA ARG A 98 7.56 -3.10 11.00
C ARG A 98 7.00 -2.58 12.31
N LEU A 99 6.16 -1.54 12.27
CA LEU A 99 5.61 -0.89 13.46
C LEU A 99 4.53 -1.72 14.15
N THR A 100 3.70 -2.44 13.38
CA THR A 100 2.53 -3.15 13.92
C THR A 100 2.76 -4.65 14.12
N GLY A 101 3.78 -5.22 13.46
CA GLY A 101 3.95 -6.67 13.35
C GLY A 101 2.89 -7.35 12.47
N CYS A 102 1.92 -6.60 11.94
CA CYS A 102 0.94 -7.10 10.98
C CYS A 102 1.63 -7.29 9.63
N ARG A 103 1.38 -8.41 8.96
CA ARG A 103 1.79 -8.59 7.56
C ARG A 103 0.72 -8.01 6.65
N LEU A 104 1.13 -7.22 5.67
CA LEU A 104 0.25 -6.58 4.69
C LEU A 104 0.41 -7.25 3.32
N HIS A 105 -0.71 -7.44 2.62
CA HIS A 105 -0.71 -7.86 1.23
C HIS A 105 -1.55 -6.90 0.40
N ILE A 106 -0.92 -6.22 -0.56
CA ILE A 106 -1.63 -5.38 -1.52
C ILE A 106 -2.27 -6.27 -2.59
N GLU A 107 -3.59 -6.19 -2.72
CA GLU A 107 -4.29 -6.80 -3.83
C GLU A 107 -4.02 -5.94 -5.08
N ARG A 108 -3.42 -6.53 -6.12
CA ARG A 108 -2.97 -5.78 -7.32
C ARG A 108 -4.09 -5.46 -8.31
N GLY A 109 -5.24 -6.12 -8.17
CA GLY A 109 -6.38 -5.98 -9.07
C GLY A 109 -7.54 -5.16 -8.49
N SER A 110 -7.43 -4.73 -7.24
CA SER A 110 -8.43 -3.95 -6.53
C SER A 110 -7.75 -3.01 -5.55
N ALA A 111 -8.38 -1.87 -5.24
CA ALA A 111 -7.92 -0.94 -4.20
C ALA A 111 -8.17 -1.51 -2.80
N GLU A 112 -7.55 -2.65 -2.51
CA GLU A 112 -7.72 -3.40 -1.26
C GLU A 112 -6.36 -3.89 -0.73
N VAL A 113 -6.25 -3.97 0.58
CA VAL A 113 -5.15 -4.62 1.28
C VAL A 113 -5.68 -5.67 2.23
N ARG A 114 -4.93 -6.76 2.39
CA ARG A 114 -5.23 -7.81 3.37
C ARG A 114 -4.26 -7.75 4.54
N LEU A 115 -4.81 -7.79 5.74
CA LEU A 115 -4.07 -7.63 7.00
C LEU A 115 -3.95 -8.96 7.71
N PHE A 116 -2.75 -9.45 7.98
CA PHE A 116 -2.51 -10.76 8.58
C PHE A 116 -1.74 -10.63 9.88
N GLY A 117 -2.25 -11.19 10.96
CA GLY A 117 -1.59 -11.19 12.27
C GLY A 117 -2.59 -11.33 13.41
N PRO A 118 -2.11 -11.20 14.66
CA PRO A 118 -2.99 -11.07 15.81
C PRO A 118 -3.93 -9.86 15.68
N ASP A 119 -5.11 -9.95 16.30
CA ASP A 119 -6.16 -8.92 16.23
C ASP A 119 -5.64 -7.52 16.58
N ASP A 120 -4.83 -7.39 17.62
CA ASP A 120 -4.25 -6.10 18.03
C ASP A 120 -3.32 -5.51 16.96
N SER A 121 -2.50 -6.36 16.33
CA SER A 121 -1.62 -5.94 15.23
C SER A 121 -2.43 -5.52 14.00
N VAL A 122 -3.50 -6.26 13.69
CA VAL A 122 -4.42 -5.94 12.59
C VAL A 122 -5.11 -4.61 12.83
N ALA A 123 -5.64 -4.39 14.04
CA ALA A 123 -6.31 -3.14 14.41
C ALA A 123 -5.36 -1.94 14.35
N GLN A 124 -4.11 -2.08 14.80
CA GLN A 124 -3.10 -1.03 14.69
C GLN A 124 -2.74 -0.74 13.22
N ALA A 125 -2.57 -1.77 12.40
CA ALA A 125 -2.29 -1.60 10.97
C ALA A 125 -3.46 -0.93 10.23
N ASP A 126 -4.69 -1.28 10.58
CA ASP A 126 -5.90 -0.68 10.04
C ASP A 126 -5.95 0.84 10.32
N GLN A 127 -5.68 1.26 11.56
CA GLN A 127 -5.61 2.68 11.93
C GLN A 127 -4.45 3.42 11.24
N MET A 128 -3.29 2.78 11.09
CA MET A 128 -2.17 3.36 10.35
C MET A 128 -2.51 3.56 8.87
N LEU A 129 -3.28 2.65 8.27
CA LEU A 129 -3.75 2.79 6.90
C LEU A 129 -4.74 3.95 6.76
N ASP A 130 -5.64 4.18 7.73
CA ASP A 130 -6.54 5.35 7.71
C ASP A 130 -5.76 6.66 7.77
N ARG A 131 -4.72 6.69 8.61
CA ARG A 131 -3.83 7.85 8.73
C ARG A 131 -3.09 8.12 7.42
N PHE A 132 -2.53 7.08 6.82
CA PHE A 132 -1.85 7.18 5.54
C PHE A 132 -2.82 7.61 4.42
N GLU A 133 -4.05 7.11 4.45
CA GLU A 133 -5.10 7.49 3.50
C GLU A 133 -5.45 8.97 3.60
N ALA A 134 -5.51 9.53 4.81
CA ALA A 134 -5.72 10.96 5.03
C ALA A 134 -4.60 11.85 4.46
N MET A 135 -3.40 11.33 4.25
CA MET A 135 -2.27 12.06 3.66
C MET A 135 -2.26 11.98 2.12
N CYS A 136 -3.09 11.11 1.54
CA CYS A 136 -3.16 10.90 0.11
C CYS A 136 -4.30 11.72 -0.49
N SER A 137 -4.10 12.23 -1.69
CA SER A 137 -5.12 12.94 -2.44
C SER A 137 -5.12 12.54 -3.90
N GLU A 138 -6.22 12.85 -4.58
CA GLU A 138 -6.34 12.78 -6.03
C GLU A 138 -6.90 14.09 -6.58
N THR A 139 -6.41 14.50 -7.75
CA THR A 139 -6.95 15.65 -8.49
C THR A 139 -6.97 15.36 -9.97
N ASP A 140 -8.00 15.85 -10.65
CA ASP A 140 -8.03 15.92 -12.10
C ASP A 140 -7.07 17.01 -12.61
N LEU A 141 -6.48 16.75 -13.77
CA LEU A 141 -5.82 17.76 -14.58
C LEU A 141 -6.83 18.54 -15.42
N ASN A 142 -6.83 19.86 -15.29
CA ASN A 142 -7.72 20.74 -16.04
C ASN A 142 -7.16 21.06 -17.43
N VAL A 143 -7.09 20.03 -18.28
CA VAL A 143 -6.56 20.15 -19.63
C VAL A 143 -7.71 20.07 -20.65
N PRO A 144 -7.80 20.99 -21.62
CA PRO A 144 -8.80 20.89 -22.67
C PRO A 144 -8.67 19.57 -23.44
N ILE A 145 -9.81 18.91 -23.71
CA ILE A 145 -9.87 17.61 -24.38
C ILE A 145 -9.10 17.59 -25.71
N THR A 146 -8.95 18.74 -26.37
CA THR A 146 -8.20 18.90 -27.61
C THR A 146 -6.71 18.56 -27.51
N PHE A 147 -6.11 18.63 -26.31
CA PHE A 147 -4.70 18.29 -26.10
C PHE A 147 -4.47 16.80 -25.82
N LEU A 148 -5.48 16.11 -25.28
CA LEU A 148 -5.36 14.71 -24.84
C LEU A 148 -4.93 13.71 -25.93
N PRO A 149 -5.37 13.80 -27.20
CA PRO A 149 -4.94 12.86 -28.24
C PRO A 149 -3.43 12.87 -28.48
N ASN A 150 -2.74 13.95 -28.12
CA ASN A 150 -1.30 14.12 -28.30
C ASN A 150 -0.50 13.81 -27.03
N VAL A 151 -1.17 13.52 -25.91
CA VAL A 151 -0.50 13.20 -24.65
C VAL A 151 0.09 11.79 -24.74
N ASN A 152 1.42 11.73 -24.73
CA ASN A 152 2.12 10.46 -24.60
C ASN A 152 2.14 10.04 -23.12
N MET A 153 1.29 9.07 -22.76
CA MET A 153 1.17 8.57 -21.38
C MET A 153 2.46 7.95 -20.83
N GLU A 154 3.37 7.45 -21.66
CA GLU A 154 4.66 6.95 -21.21
C GLU A 154 5.56 8.11 -20.74
N VAL A 155 5.57 9.22 -21.49
CA VAL A 155 6.34 10.41 -21.11
C VAL A 155 5.71 11.07 -19.89
N LEU A 156 4.38 11.19 -19.86
CA LEU A 156 3.67 11.70 -18.69
C LEU A 156 3.91 10.84 -17.44
N GLY A 157 4.02 9.52 -17.61
CA GLY A 157 4.38 8.60 -16.53
C GLY A 157 5.78 8.85 -15.97
N ARG A 158 6.76 9.22 -16.82
CA ARG A 158 8.10 9.64 -16.36
C ARG A 158 8.04 10.96 -15.58
N VAL A 159 7.31 11.95 -16.10
CA VAL A 159 7.09 13.23 -15.41
C VAL A 159 6.43 13.01 -14.05
N ALA A 160 5.40 12.17 -13.98
CA ALA A 160 4.74 11.80 -12.74
C ALA A 160 5.72 11.15 -11.74
N GLN A 161 6.57 10.24 -12.22
CA GLN A 161 7.60 9.59 -11.40
C GLN A 161 8.59 10.60 -10.83
N ASP A 162 9.08 11.55 -11.65
CA ASP A 162 10.00 12.61 -11.22
C ASP A 162 9.34 13.54 -10.18
N LEU A 163 8.02 13.72 -10.25
CA LEU A 163 7.21 14.49 -9.31
C LEU A 163 6.66 13.64 -8.16
N CYS A 164 7.12 12.39 -7.99
CA CYS A 164 6.69 11.47 -6.93
C CYS A 164 5.16 11.23 -6.86
N VAL A 165 4.47 11.33 -7.99
CA VAL A 165 3.02 11.06 -8.11
C VAL A 165 2.75 9.92 -9.09
N SER A 166 1.54 9.38 -9.02
CA SER A 166 0.99 8.44 -9.99
C SER A 166 0.00 9.16 -10.91
N CYS A 167 -0.09 8.71 -12.16
CA CYS A 167 -1.05 9.26 -13.12
C CYS A 167 -1.84 8.16 -13.82
N GLN A 168 -3.12 8.42 -14.04
CA GLN A 168 -4.01 7.49 -14.73
C GLN A 168 -4.98 8.23 -15.64
N MET A 169 -5.17 7.72 -16.86
CA MET A 169 -6.25 8.15 -17.74
C MET A 169 -7.53 7.40 -17.37
N THR A 170 -8.60 8.13 -17.07
CA THR A 170 -9.93 7.57 -16.81
C THR A 170 -10.66 7.21 -18.11
N GLN A 171 -11.79 6.52 -17.99
CA GLN A 171 -12.64 6.19 -19.15
C GLN A 171 -13.22 7.45 -19.82
N ASP A 172 -13.46 8.50 -19.03
CA ASP A 172 -13.96 9.80 -19.48
C ASP A 172 -12.87 10.68 -20.10
N ARG A 173 -11.68 10.11 -20.35
CA ARG A 173 -10.49 10.81 -20.86
C ARG A 173 -10.07 11.96 -19.94
N MET A 174 -10.21 11.80 -18.64
CA MET A 174 -9.61 12.71 -17.67
C MET A 174 -8.29 12.12 -17.20
N ILE A 175 -7.31 12.96 -16.91
CA ILE A 175 -6.05 12.51 -16.31
C ILE A 175 -6.12 12.81 -14.82
N LEU A 176 -6.10 11.76 -14.02
CA LEU A 176 -6.00 11.84 -12.56
C LEU A 176 -4.54 11.82 -12.14
N ILE A 177 -4.17 12.73 -11.24
CA ILE A 177 -2.92 12.68 -10.46
C ILE A 177 -3.26 12.19 -9.06
N MET A 178 -2.46 11.27 -8.55
CA MET A 178 -2.64 10.61 -7.27
C MET A 178 -1.31 10.54 -6.52
N GLY A 179 -1.34 10.71 -5.21
CA GLY A 179 -0.15 10.60 -4.36
C GLY A 179 -0.36 11.32 -3.04
N PHE A 180 0.73 11.66 -2.35
CA PHE A 180 0.66 12.54 -1.18
C PHE A 180 0.11 13.92 -1.56
N GLU A 181 -0.73 14.51 -0.70
CA GLU A 181 -1.39 15.80 -0.96
C GLU A 181 -0.42 16.91 -1.38
N ALA A 182 0.72 17.04 -0.69
CA ALA A 182 1.73 18.04 -1.04
C ALA A 182 2.34 17.79 -2.44
N ALA A 183 2.67 16.53 -2.77
CA ALA A 183 3.23 16.17 -4.06
C ALA A 183 2.20 16.40 -5.19
N VAL A 184 0.94 16.04 -4.96
CA VAL A 184 -0.16 16.26 -5.91
C VAL A 184 -0.39 17.76 -6.16
N THR A 185 -0.39 18.56 -5.10
CA THR A 185 -0.57 20.02 -5.16
C THR A 185 0.53 20.68 -5.99
N LEU A 186 1.79 20.29 -5.78
CA LEU A 186 2.93 20.78 -6.55
C LEU A 186 2.94 20.25 -7.99
N ALA A 187 2.63 18.97 -8.19
CA ALA A 187 2.69 18.32 -9.49
C ALA A 187 1.64 18.87 -10.47
N LYS A 188 0.44 19.18 -9.98
CA LYS A 188 -0.70 19.59 -10.82
C LYS A 188 -0.36 20.73 -11.80
N PRO A 189 0.03 21.94 -11.38
CA PRO A 189 0.29 23.05 -12.31
C PRO A 189 1.44 22.74 -13.29
N ILE A 190 2.40 21.91 -12.87
CA ILE A 190 3.56 21.54 -13.67
C ILE A 190 3.15 20.59 -14.79
N MET A 191 2.32 19.60 -14.46
CA MET A 191 1.77 18.64 -15.41
C MET A 191 0.77 19.29 -16.37
N GLU A 192 -0.06 20.23 -15.91
CA GLU A 192 -0.95 21.02 -16.78
C GLU A 192 -0.14 21.83 -17.80
N ARG A 193 0.88 22.57 -17.34
CA ARG A 193 1.77 23.32 -18.24
C ARG A 193 2.47 22.41 -19.24
N TYR A 194 3.03 21.29 -18.77
CA TYR A 194 3.70 20.32 -19.63
C TYR A 194 2.79 19.82 -20.77
N ILE A 195 1.52 19.54 -20.46
CA ILE A 195 0.55 19.10 -21.48
C ILE A 195 0.19 20.24 -22.44
N LEU A 196 -0.03 21.45 -21.93
CA LEU A 196 -0.37 22.63 -22.73
C LEU A 196 0.77 23.05 -23.70
N GLU A 197 2.03 22.83 -23.31
CA GLU A 197 3.22 23.07 -24.14
C GLU A 197 3.49 21.92 -25.15
N GLY A 198 2.60 20.94 -25.22
CA GLY A 198 2.67 19.85 -26.20
C GLY A 198 3.60 18.70 -25.79
N GLY A 199 4.01 18.62 -24.52
CA GLY A 199 4.70 17.47 -23.95
C GLY A 199 6.13 17.24 -24.45
N ASN A 200 6.76 18.23 -25.06
CA ASN A 200 8.09 18.06 -25.69
C ASN A 200 9.28 18.37 -24.78
N HIS A 201 9.05 18.87 -23.58
CA HIS A 201 10.11 19.29 -22.66
C HIS A 201 10.01 18.54 -21.34
N ALA A 202 11.09 17.90 -20.92
CA ALA A 202 11.14 17.31 -19.58
C ALA A 202 11.01 18.43 -18.53
N PRO A 203 10.33 18.18 -17.40
CA PRO A 203 10.33 19.10 -16.28
C PRO A 203 11.76 19.37 -15.83
N ASP A 204 12.01 20.60 -15.33
CA ASP A 204 13.30 20.96 -14.77
C ASP A 204 13.64 19.98 -13.61
N SER A 205 14.80 19.33 -13.69
CA SER A 205 15.28 18.40 -12.66
C SER A 205 15.31 19.00 -11.26
N ARG A 206 15.41 20.33 -11.15
CA ARG A 206 15.35 21.03 -9.86
C ARG A 206 13.97 20.95 -9.19
N ILE A 207 12.91 20.93 -9.99
CA ILE A 207 11.54 20.80 -9.48
C ILE A 207 11.34 19.42 -8.86
N ALA A 208 11.82 18.36 -9.51
CA ALA A 208 11.75 16.99 -9.00
C ALA A 208 12.44 16.88 -7.63
N GLN A 209 13.64 17.45 -7.51
CA GLN A 209 14.39 17.47 -6.24
C GLN A 209 13.63 18.23 -5.14
N LEU A 210 13.06 19.39 -5.46
CA LEU A 210 12.27 20.17 -4.51
C LEU A 210 11.03 19.39 -4.01
N VAL A 211 10.32 18.70 -4.90
CA VAL A 211 9.18 17.85 -4.52
C VAL A 211 9.63 16.70 -3.62
N GLU A 212 10.75 16.06 -3.94
CA GLU A 212 11.31 14.99 -3.10
C GLU A 212 11.70 15.51 -1.71
N GLU A 213 12.38 16.66 -1.62
CA GLU A 213 12.73 17.30 -0.36
C GLU A 213 11.49 17.65 0.47
N ALA A 214 10.45 18.21 -0.15
CA ALA A 214 9.18 18.52 0.54
C ALA A 214 8.50 17.25 1.07
N VAL A 215 8.45 16.17 0.27
CA VAL A 215 7.89 14.89 0.70
C VAL A 215 8.72 14.30 1.85
N GLN A 216 10.06 14.36 1.77
CA GLN A 216 10.94 13.89 2.83
C GLN A 216 10.78 14.71 4.11
N MET A 217 10.64 16.03 4.04
CA MET A 217 10.38 16.88 5.20
C MET A 217 9.05 16.52 5.86
N ILE A 218 7.96 16.37 5.10
CA ILE A 218 6.66 15.93 5.64
C ILE A 218 6.78 14.55 6.30
N CYS A 219 7.55 13.64 5.70
CA CYS A 219 7.83 12.32 6.27
C CYS A 219 8.77 12.35 7.51
N ALA A 220 9.61 13.37 7.64
CA ALA A 220 10.63 13.48 8.70
C ALA A 220 10.15 14.30 9.90
N GLU A 221 9.43 15.40 9.67
CA GLU A 221 8.80 16.23 10.70
C GLU A 221 7.70 15.47 11.45
N SER A 222 7.11 14.46 10.81
CA SER A 222 6.15 13.54 11.43
C SER A 222 6.78 12.53 12.42
N GLY A 223 7.90 12.85 13.06
CA GLY A 223 8.56 12.03 14.10
C GLY A 223 7.76 11.75 15.40
N GLN A 224 6.42 11.78 15.37
CA GLN A 224 5.51 11.59 16.52
C GLN A 224 4.23 10.78 16.19
N THR A 225 3.62 10.23 17.25
CA THR A 225 2.67 9.09 17.30
C THR A 225 1.18 9.37 17.05
N ASN A 226 0.76 10.61 16.74
CA ASN A 226 -0.65 10.95 16.42
C ASN A 226 -0.74 12.04 15.34
N LEU A 227 -1.74 11.88 14.44
CA LEU A 227 -1.94 12.65 13.21
C LEU A 227 -2.67 14.00 13.38
N GLY A 228 -3.00 14.40 14.61
CA GLY A 228 -3.97 15.48 14.88
C GLY A 228 -3.41 16.90 14.92
N ASP A 229 -2.08 17.08 14.90
CA ASP A 229 -1.43 18.35 15.26
C ASP A 229 -0.59 18.97 14.12
N LEU A 230 -0.79 18.56 12.86
CA LEU A 230 -0.16 19.23 11.71
C LEU A 230 -0.82 20.60 11.50
N ASP A 231 -0.05 21.67 11.66
CA ASP A 231 -0.49 23.02 11.30
C ASP A 231 -0.49 23.17 9.77
N TYR A 232 -1.69 23.24 9.20
CA TYR A 232 -1.92 23.42 7.77
C TYR A 232 -1.37 24.76 7.26
N GLU A 233 -1.19 25.77 8.11
CA GLU A 233 -0.68 27.09 7.69
C GLU A 233 0.81 27.05 7.32
N GLU A 234 1.66 26.29 8.03
CA GLU A 234 3.09 26.19 7.69
C GLU A 234 3.33 25.40 6.39
N ALA A 235 2.57 24.33 6.16
CA ALA A 235 2.63 23.57 4.91
C ALA A 235 2.11 24.39 3.72
N ALA A 236 1.06 25.20 3.93
CA ALA A 236 0.53 26.11 2.91
C ALA A 236 1.49 27.27 2.60
N GLU A 237 2.14 27.86 3.61
CA GLU A 237 3.14 28.93 3.40
C GLU A 237 4.37 28.44 2.63
N LEU A 238 4.82 27.20 2.86
CA LEU A 238 5.90 26.57 2.10
C LEU A 238 5.50 26.39 0.63
N VAL A 239 4.29 25.90 0.36
CA VAL A 239 3.75 25.76 -1.00
C VAL A 239 3.58 27.13 -1.69
N GLU A 240 3.13 28.16 -0.97
CA GLU A 240 2.91 29.50 -1.51
C GLU A 240 4.22 30.24 -1.82
N LYS A 241 5.25 30.10 -0.98
CA LYS A 241 6.61 30.60 -1.28
C LYS A 241 7.21 29.95 -2.51
N TRP A 242 6.89 28.70 -2.77
CA TRP A 242 7.44 27.94 -3.89
C TRP A 242 6.71 28.23 -5.20
N GLY A 243 5.43 28.62 -5.15
CA GLY A 243 4.67 29.12 -6.31
C GLY A 243 5.10 30.49 -6.83
N GLN A 244 6.00 31.20 -6.12
CA GLN A 244 6.53 32.51 -6.51
C GLN A 244 7.94 32.46 -7.13
N LEU A 245 8.54 31.27 -7.27
CA LEU A 245 9.83 31.02 -7.94
C LEU A 245 9.62 30.39 -9.32
#